data_AF-A0A972VP30-F1
#
_entry.id   AF-A0A972VP30-F1
#
_cell.length_a   1.000
_cell.length_b   1.000
_cell.length_c   1.000
_cell.angle_alpha   90.00
_cell.angle_beta   90.00
_cell.angle_gamma   90.00
#
_symmetry.space_group_name_H-M   'P 1'
#
loop_
_entity.id
_entity.type
_entity.pdbx_description
1 polymer ?
#
loop_
_entity_poly.entity_id
_entity_poly.type
_entity_poly.pdbx_seq_one_letter_code
_entity_poly.pdbx_strand_id
1 'polypeptide(L)'
;MQDAAPNWLKNLEKYMPGPNSKYGDKVAGFWVGFLHGIILPLTFIYSQFNTNVKLYETNNVDRWYNVAFVIGLIMLARILVGNR
;
A
#
# COMPACT_ATOMS: atom_id res chain seq x y z
N MET A 1 19.00 -0.53 6.08
CA MET A 1 18.01 -0.63 7.17
C MET A 1 16.90 -1.63 6.90
N GLN A 2 16.66 -2.04 5.65
CA GLN A 2 15.65 -3.05 5.28
C GLN A 2 15.76 -4.34 6.11
N ASP A 3 16.98 -4.79 6.41
CA ASP A 3 17.22 -5.99 7.21
C ASP A 3 16.72 -5.91 8.67
N ALA A 4 16.47 -4.70 9.20
CA ALA A 4 15.95 -4.49 10.55
C ALA A 4 14.44 -4.75 10.67
N ALA A 5 13.71 -4.84 9.56
CA ALA A 5 12.27 -5.15 9.60
C ALA A 5 12.03 -6.64 9.96
N PRO A 6 10.97 -6.96 10.71
CA PRO A 6 10.58 -8.35 10.96
C PRO A 6 10.32 -9.11 9.66
N ASN A 7 10.69 -10.40 9.61
CA ASN A 7 10.55 -11.22 8.39
C ASN A 7 9.11 -11.32 7.87
N TRP A 8 8.12 -11.36 8.77
CA TRP A 8 6.71 -11.38 8.38
C TRP A 8 6.31 -10.12 7.60
N LEU A 9 6.90 -8.96 7.92
CA LEU A 9 6.61 -7.69 7.25
C LEU A 9 7.35 -7.60 5.90
N LYS A 10 8.60 -8.07 5.83
CA LYS A 10 9.38 -8.17 4.59
C LYS A 10 8.66 -9.02 3.53
N ASN A 11 8.06 -10.14 3.95
CA ASN A 11 7.31 -11.03 3.04
C ASN A 11 6.09 -10.36 2.38
N LEU A 12 5.63 -9.23 2.91
CA LEU A 12 4.53 -8.45 2.38
C LEU A 12 4.98 -7.34 1.41
N GLU A 13 6.29 -7.03 1.31
CA GLU A 13 6.82 -5.95 0.47
C GLU A 13 6.30 -6.00 -0.97
N LYS A 14 6.21 -7.19 -1.57
CA LYS A 14 5.74 -7.36 -2.95
C LYS A 14 4.30 -6.88 -3.20
N TYR A 15 3.50 -6.68 -2.16
CA TYR A 15 2.14 -6.13 -2.25
C TYR A 15 2.08 -4.64 -1.94
N MET A 16 3.18 -4.06 -1.46
CA MET A 16 3.27 -2.65 -1.11
C MET A 16 3.65 -1.83 -2.36
N PRO A 17 3.19 -0.58 -2.45
CA PRO A 17 3.52 0.27 -3.58
C PRO A 17 5.02 0.56 -3.70
N GLY A 18 5.51 0.72 -4.93
CA GLY A 18 6.91 1.04 -5.23
C GLY A 18 7.43 0.28 -6.45
N PRO A 19 8.67 0.55 -6.90
CA PRO A 19 9.22 -0.05 -8.10
C PRO A 19 9.39 -1.58 -8.02
N ASN A 20 9.48 -2.14 -6.81
CA ASN A 20 9.58 -3.60 -6.57
C ASN A 20 8.22 -4.26 -6.32
N SER A 21 7.13 -3.49 -6.38
CA SER A 21 5.76 -3.98 -6.23
C SER A 21 5.43 -4.98 -7.34
N LYS A 22 4.64 -6.01 -7.02
CA LYS A 22 4.06 -6.90 -8.05
C LYS A 22 3.14 -6.16 -9.03
N TYR A 23 2.79 -4.90 -8.72
CA TYR A 23 1.97 -4.02 -9.54
C TYR A 23 2.79 -2.96 -10.30
N GLY A 24 4.12 -2.92 -10.15
CA GLY A 24 4.98 -1.85 -10.70
C GLY A 24 5.10 -1.84 -12.23
N ASP A 25 4.97 -3.00 -12.88
CA ASP A 25 5.17 -3.14 -14.34
C ASP A 25 3.97 -2.67 -15.18
N LYS A 26 2.82 -2.43 -14.55
CA LYS A 26 1.57 -2.06 -15.23
C LYS A 26 0.92 -0.86 -14.54
N VAL A 27 0.02 -0.18 -15.25
CA VAL A 27 -0.77 0.89 -14.64
C VAL A 27 -1.63 0.29 -13.53
N ALA A 28 -1.45 0.77 -12.31
CA ALA A 28 -2.23 0.37 -11.17
C ALA A 28 -3.62 1.00 -11.26
N GLY A 29 -4.65 0.15 -11.40
CA GLY A 29 -6.04 0.58 -11.50
C GLY A 29 -6.79 0.53 -10.16
N PHE A 30 -8.12 0.57 -10.24
CA PHE A 30 -9.04 0.62 -9.10
C PHE A 30 -8.72 -0.41 -8.01
N TRP A 31 -8.68 -1.71 -8.33
CA TRP A 31 -8.50 -2.75 -7.32
C TRP A 31 -7.14 -2.69 -6.60
N VAL A 32 -6.10 -2.23 -7.29
CA VAL A 32 -4.77 -2.03 -6.69
C VAL A 32 -4.83 -0.85 -5.72
N GLY A 33 -5.43 0.27 -6.13
CA GLY A 33 -5.64 1.43 -5.27
C GLY A 33 -6.39 1.06 -4.00
N PHE A 34 -7.50 0.32 -4.12
CA PHE A 34 -8.29 -0.15 -2.97
C PHE A 34 -7.47 -0.97 -1.97
N LEU A 35 -6.72 -1.96 -2.46
CA LEU A 35 -5.84 -2.78 -1.61
C LEU A 35 -4.75 -1.94 -0.95
N HIS A 36 -4.09 -1.05 -1.70
CA HIS A 36 -3.06 -0.15 -1.17
C HIS A 36 -3.61 0.78 -0.08
N GLY A 37 -4.85 1.26 -0.22
CA GLY A 37 -5.53 2.04 0.83
C GLY A 37 -5.77 1.22 2.11
N ILE A 38 -6.19 -0.04 1.98
CA ILE A 38 -6.41 -0.95 3.12
C ILE A 38 -5.10 -1.26 3.86
N ILE A 39 -4.00 -1.47 3.15
CA ILE A 39 -2.71 -1.83 3.77
C ILE A 39 -1.84 -0.62 4.15
N LEU A 40 -2.33 0.61 3.92
CA LEU A 40 -1.54 1.84 4.09
C LEU A 40 -0.79 1.92 5.42
N PRO A 41 -1.36 1.56 6.60
CA PRO A 41 -0.60 1.62 7.85
C PRO A 41 0.60 0.67 7.87
N LEU A 42 0.46 -0.55 7.33
CA LEU A 42 1.56 -1.51 7.23
C LEU A 42 2.63 -1.01 6.24
N THR A 43 2.20 -0.48 5.10
CA THR A 43 3.09 0.14 4.10
C THR A 43 3.86 1.31 4.70
N PHE A 44 3.21 2.17 5.48
CA PHE A 44 3.85 3.31 6.14
C PHE A 44 4.89 2.86 7.18
N ILE A 45 4.59 1.83 7.96
CA ILE A 45 5.56 1.26 8.91
C ILE A 45 6.76 0.69 8.16
N TYR A 46 6.55 -0.06 7.08
CA TYR A 46 7.63 -0.70 6.35
C TYR A 46 8.49 0.29 5.53
N SER A 47 7.90 1.38 5.03
CA SER A 47 8.63 2.40 4.27
C SER A 47 9.72 3.11 5.10
N GLN A 48 9.66 3.02 6.43
CA GLN A 48 10.73 3.50 7.32
C GLN A 48 12.00 2.64 7.23
N PHE A 49 11.88 1.38 6.78
CA PHE A 49 13.00 0.44 6.64
C PHE A 49 13.53 0.37 5.20
N ASN A 50 12.66 0.58 4.20
CA ASN A 50 12.98 0.49 2.79
C ASN A 50 12.45 1.69 2.00
N THR A 51 13.37 2.53 1.51
CA THR A 51 13.06 3.75 0.75
C THR A 51 12.48 3.49 -0.64
N ASN A 52 12.58 2.26 -1.15
CA ASN A 52 11.91 1.87 -2.39
C ASN A 52 10.41 1.67 -2.17
N VAL A 53 9.95 1.35 -0.96
CA VAL A 53 8.52 1.26 -0.68
C VAL A 53 7.92 2.66 -0.56
N LYS A 54 6.87 2.89 -1.35
CA LYS A 54 6.15 4.16 -1.45
C LYS A 54 4.74 3.99 -0.86
N LEU A 55 4.10 5.11 -0.54
CA LEU A 55 2.69 5.11 -0.12
C LEU A 55 1.74 4.98 -1.32
N TYR A 56 2.20 5.39 -2.50
CA TYR A 56 1.50 5.32 -3.77
C TYR A 56 2.26 4.47 -4.76
N GLU A 57 1.54 3.78 -5.63
CA GLU A 57 2.21 3.02 -6.69
C GLU A 57 2.89 3.96 -7.67
N THR A 58 4.05 3.54 -8.16
CA THR A 58 4.89 4.31 -9.09
C THR A 58 4.14 4.59 -10.40
N ASN A 59 3.26 3.67 -10.82
CA ASN A 59 2.46 3.77 -12.03
C ASN A 59 0.96 3.93 -11.72
N ASN A 60 0.60 4.97 -10.96
CA ASN A 60 -0.78 5.27 -10.53
C ASN A 60 -1.52 6.27 -11.45
N VAL A 61 -1.26 6.23 -12.76
CA VAL A 61 -1.71 7.24 -13.74
C VAL A 61 -3.24 7.39 -13.81
N ASP A 62 -4.00 6.36 -13.44
CA ASP A 62 -5.45 6.38 -13.47
C ASP A 62 -6.06 7.06 -12.23
N ARG A 63 -7.00 8.00 -12.45
CA ARG A 63 -7.78 8.65 -11.37
C ARG A 63 -8.53 7.62 -10.52
N TRP A 64 -8.92 6.48 -11.10
CA TRP A 64 -9.61 5.42 -10.38
C TRP A 64 -8.76 4.77 -9.29
N TYR A 65 -7.42 4.76 -9.45
CA TYR A 65 -6.53 4.33 -8.37
C TYR A 65 -6.71 5.21 -7.12
N ASN A 66 -6.69 6.53 -7.30
CA ASN A 66 -6.78 7.48 -6.18
C ASN A 66 -8.14 7.39 -5.48
N VAL A 67 -9.23 7.29 -6.26
CA VAL A 67 -10.59 7.08 -5.71
C VAL A 67 -10.63 5.81 -4.87
N ALA A 68 -10.14 4.70 -5.41
CA ALA A 68 -10.13 3.42 -4.73
C ALA A 68 -9.25 3.42 -3.47
N PHE A 69 -8.08 4.08 -3.53
CA PHE A 69 -7.17 4.24 -2.40
C PHE A 69 -7.85 4.94 -1.22
N VAL A 70 -8.55 6.06 -1.49
CA VAL A 70 -9.30 6.78 -0.46
C VAL A 70 -10.41 5.91 0.13
N ILE A 71 -11.15 5.18 -0.71
CA ILE A 71 -12.21 4.24 -0.26
C ILE A 71 -11.62 3.15 0.64
N GLY A 72 -10.50 2.54 0.25
CA GLY A 72 -9.83 1.48 1.03
C GLY A 72 -9.37 1.97 2.40
N LEU A 73 -8.77 3.16 2.46
CA LEU A 73 -8.35 3.78 3.71
C LEU A 73 -9.54 4.10 4.63
N ILE A 74 -10.62 4.69 4.08
CA ILE A 74 -11.84 5.00 4.85
C ILE A 74 -12.48 3.71 5.37
N MET A 75 -12.55 2.66 4.56
CA MET A 75 -13.09 1.37 4.96
C MET A 75 -12.29 0.77 6.12
N LEU A 76 -10.95 0.76 6.03
CA LEU A 76 -10.09 0.32 7.11
C LEU A 76 -10.35 1.13 8.39
N ALA A 77 -10.35 2.46 8.30
CA ALA A 77 -10.60 3.34 9.44
C ALA A 77 -11.97 3.08 10.08
N ARG A 78 -13.01 2.88 9.26
CA ARG A 78 -14.35 2.53 9.73
C ARG A 78 -14.37 1.20 10.47
N ILE A 79 -13.66 0.17 9.99
CA ILE A 79 -13.57 -1.13 10.67
C ILE A 79 -12.83 -1.00 12.02
N LEU A 80 -11.74 -0.24 12.06
CA LEU A 80 -10.93 -0.08 13.27
C LEU A 80 -11.59 0.78 14.35
N VAL A 81 -12.30 1.84 13.96
CA VAL A 81 -12.90 2.82 14.89
C VAL A 81 -14.37 2.52 15.16
N GLY A 82 -15.06 1.89 14.21
CA GLY A 82 -16.51 1.79 14.14
C GLY A 82 -17.17 0.67 14.92
N ASN A 83 -16.39 -0.17 15.60
CA ASN A 83 -16.86 -1.27 16.43
C ASN A 83 -17.04 -0.85 17.91
N ARG A 84 -17.50 0.39 18.15
CA ARG A 84 -17.91 0.85 19.48
C ARG A 84 -19.42 1.02 19.52
#